data_AF-R7AFI3-F1
#
_entry.id   AF-R7AFI3-F1
#
_cell.length_a   1.000
_cell.length_b   1.000
_cell.length_c   1.000
_cell.angle_alpha   90.00
_cell.angle_beta   90.00
_cell.angle_gamma   90.00
#
_symmetry.space_group_name_H-M   'P 1'
#
loop_
_entity.id
_entity.type
_entity.pdbx_description
1 polymer ?
#
loop_
_entity_poly.entity_id
_entity_poly.type
_entity_poly.pdbx_seq_one_letter_code
_entity_poly.pdbx_strand_id
1 'polypeptide(L)'
;MKACKTCGTEVPDNATSCPTCGGPVGDPVVAADGTQPTPQPSPAEPPKKKRTGLKVIAIIAGIIVAIFIIASCNSACSQQADSTKEDWPTSPLAKMIPSMDRKCASVFENKDSLYIRVADKINKESFNAYVSECKERGFTVDATEDGTSYEAFNPEGYELSVRYSDFSNEITIDLDAPKTNSKLIWPTAGLATKIPNPEKAKGSIAVDSSSQFTAYVGEMDKADYDAYVAKCIEKGFDADYSKNEKSFSAKNAQGDSLHLEYQGFNTMYISMYAAKDESSSSSGSSSSSSASSSSSSNSSTSPSADFKKTMDDYEKFVDSYIAFMKKYNSSSNQASLAADYAKYISDYADLAADIEAIDEDSLSAADLKYYTDITTRVSKKLIDASLE
;
A
#
# COMPACT_ATOMS: atom_id res chain seq x y z
N MET A 1 50.23 24.75 6.55
CA MET A 1 48.79 24.45 6.67
C MET A 1 48.36 23.73 5.41
N LYS A 2 47.52 22.70 5.52
CA LYS A 2 46.99 21.91 4.40
C LYS A 2 45.46 21.99 4.39
N ALA A 3 44.84 21.95 3.22
CA ALA A 3 43.39 21.86 3.13
C ALA A 3 42.92 20.42 3.39
N CYS A 4 41.89 20.25 4.22
CA CYS A 4 41.24 18.97 4.43
C CYS A 4 40.64 18.46 3.12
N LYS A 5 40.98 17.23 2.68
CA LYS A 5 40.45 16.66 1.43
C LYS A 5 38.94 16.39 1.46
N THR A 6 38.33 16.32 2.65
CA THR A 6 36.90 16.03 2.81
C THR A 6 36.03 17.29 2.84
N CYS A 7 36.51 18.40 3.43
CA CYS A 7 35.70 19.62 3.59
C CYS A 7 36.39 20.93 3.18
N GLY A 8 37.65 20.89 2.78
CA GLY A 8 38.39 22.05 2.26
C GLY A 8 38.98 22.99 3.32
N THR A 9 38.65 22.84 4.61
CA THR A 9 39.15 23.72 5.68
C THR A 9 40.66 23.60 5.85
N GLU A 10 41.34 24.74 6.04
CA GLU A 10 42.78 24.78 6.33
C GLU A 10 43.06 24.21 7.73
N VAL A 11 43.96 23.24 7.79
CA VAL A 11 44.39 22.57 9.03
C VAL A 11 45.91 22.68 9.23
N PRO A 12 46.39 22.71 10.48
CA PRO A 12 47.81 22.65 10.81
C PRO A 12 48.47 21.39 10.23
N ASP A 13 49.73 21.49 9.78
CA ASP A 13 50.40 20.42 9.02
C ASP A 13 50.63 19.12 9.81
N ASN A 14 50.47 19.16 11.13
CA ASN A 14 50.62 18.06 12.08
C ASN A 14 49.31 17.55 12.68
N ALA A 15 48.15 18.02 12.21
CA ALA A 15 46.86 17.52 12.69
C ALA A 15 46.57 16.13 12.11
N THR A 16 46.23 15.16 12.97
CA THR A 16 45.87 13.78 12.57
C THR A 16 44.41 13.65 12.12
N SER A 17 43.53 14.58 12.53
CA SER A 17 42.14 14.65 12.11
C SER A 17 41.68 16.10 11.96
N CYS A 18 40.74 16.32 11.05
CA CYS A 18 40.17 17.65 10.82
C CYS A 18 39.21 18.02 11.96
N PRO A 19 39.41 19.15 12.66
CA PRO A 19 38.57 19.54 13.79
C PRO A 19 37.14 19.94 13.38
N THR A 20 36.91 20.21 12.10
CA THR A 20 35.59 20.62 11.59
C THR A 20 34.73 19.45 11.13
N CYS A 21 35.31 18.40 10.53
CA CYS A 21 34.54 17.29 9.96
C CYS A 21 34.98 15.89 10.44
N GLY A 22 36.03 15.80 11.27
CA GLY A 22 36.54 14.53 11.80
C GLY A 22 37.33 13.67 10.80
N GLY A 23 37.47 14.10 9.54
CA GLY A 23 38.18 13.33 8.51
C GLY A 23 39.69 13.18 8.80
N PRO A 24 40.30 12.00 8.53
CA PRO A 24 41.73 11.77 8.76
C PRO A 24 42.60 12.60 7.80
N VAL A 25 43.71 13.15 8.31
CA VAL A 25 44.63 13.99 7.54
C VAL A 25 45.98 13.29 7.45
N GLY A 26 46.23 12.58 6.34
CA GLY A 26 47.52 11.95 6.01
C GLY A 26 47.37 10.55 5.39
N ASP A 27 48.27 10.21 4.45
CA ASP A 27 48.31 8.89 3.81
C ASP A 27 48.93 7.84 4.78
N PRO A 28 48.40 6.60 4.86
CA PRO A 28 48.83 5.62 5.87
C PRO A 28 50.21 5.02 5.54
N VAL A 29 51.09 4.99 6.55
CA VAL A 29 52.41 4.35 6.52
C VAL A 29 52.25 2.84 6.70
N VAL A 30 52.84 2.06 5.79
CA VAL A 30 52.92 0.59 5.84
C VAL A 30 54.11 0.16 6.71
N ALA A 31 53.92 -0.86 7.56
CA ALA A 31 54.99 -1.68 8.12
C ALA A 31 54.58 -3.16 8.14
N ALA A 32 55.45 -4.01 7.58
CA ALA A 32 55.48 -5.48 7.61
C ALA A 32 55.67 -6.00 9.06
N ASP A 33 55.37 -7.24 9.46
CA ASP A 33 55.72 -8.54 8.86
C ASP A 33 54.98 -9.68 9.61
N GLY A 34 54.76 -10.85 8.97
CA GLY A 34 54.41 -12.13 9.64
C GLY A 34 53.17 -12.91 9.18
N THR A 35 53.31 -13.74 8.12
CA THR A 35 52.76 -15.11 7.81
C THR A 35 51.39 -15.56 8.37
N GLN A 36 50.43 -16.22 7.68
CA GLN A 36 50.29 -17.10 6.48
C GLN A 36 48.74 -17.39 6.30
N PRO A 37 48.17 -18.11 5.30
CA PRO A 37 48.45 -18.36 3.88
C PRO A 37 47.43 -17.71 2.90
N THR A 38 47.81 -17.65 1.63
CA THR A 38 46.96 -17.33 0.46
C THR A 38 45.83 -18.33 0.22
N PRO A 39 44.67 -17.85 -0.27
CA PRO A 39 44.05 -18.41 -1.47
C PRO A 39 44.00 -17.42 -2.64
N GLN A 40 44.08 -17.99 -3.84
CA GLN A 40 44.00 -17.42 -5.18
C GLN A 40 42.72 -16.57 -5.45
N PRO A 41 42.69 -15.80 -6.57
CA PRO A 41 41.83 -14.63 -6.74
C PRO A 41 40.36 -14.98 -6.91
N SER A 42 39.50 -14.29 -6.17
CA SER A 42 38.06 -14.25 -6.43
C SER A 42 37.80 -13.41 -7.70
N PRO A 43 36.99 -13.89 -8.66
CA PRO A 43 36.56 -13.11 -9.81
C PRO A 43 35.80 -11.85 -9.37
N ALA A 44 35.93 -10.78 -10.15
CA ALA A 44 35.18 -9.54 -9.97
C ALA A 44 33.69 -9.82 -9.78
N GLU A 45 33.10 -9.27 -8.70
CA GLU A 45 31.65 -9.26 -8.52
C GLU A 45 30.99 -8.60 -9.74
N PRO A 46 29.99 -9.24 -10.38
CA PRO A 46 29.19 -8.56 -11.39
C PRO A 46 28.35 -7.46 -10.72
N PRO A 47 28.06 -6.37 -11.46
CA PRO A 47 27.36 -5.21 -10.92
C PRO A 47 25.96 -5.60 -10.42
N LYS A 48 25.63 -5.19 -9.19
CA LYS A 48 24.30 -5.38 -8.58
C LYS A 48 23.23 -4.71 -9.46
N LYS A 49 22.44 -5.51 -10.17
CA LYS A 49 21.27 -5.06 -10.96
C LYS A 49 20.17 -4.55 -10.02
N LYS A 50 19.55 -3.43 -10.39
CA LYS A 50 18.39 -2.86 -9.69
C LYS A 50 17.16 -3.73 -9.94
N ARG A 51 16.56 -4.21 -8.85
CA ARG A 51 15.39 -5.11 -8.81
C ARG A 51 14.15 -4.40 -9.37
N THR A 52 13.63 -4.90 -10.48
CA THR A 52 12.34 -4.53 -11.09
C THR A 52 11.44 -5.76 -11.20
N GLY A 53 11.26 -6.49 -10.09
CA GLY A 53 10.26 -7.56 -9.98
C GLY A 53 9.35 -7.25 -8.80
N LEU A 54 8.20 -6.64 -9.05
CA LEU A 54 7.21 -6.31 -8.00
C LEU A 54 5.81 -6.81 -8.38
N LYS A 55 5.62 -7.49 -9.50
CA LYS A 55 4.25 -7.80 -9.98
C LYS A 55 3.79 -9.21 -9.65
N VAL A 56 4.68 -10.18 -9.49
CA VAL A 56 4.31 -11.56 -9.13
C VAL A 56 4.44 -11.75 -7.61
N ILE A 57 5.49 -11.20 -7.01
CA ILE A 57 5.74 -11.19 -5.56
C ILE A 57 4.67 -10.38 -4.82
N ALA A 58 4.19 -9.26 -5.37
CA ALA A 58 3.11 -8.47 -4.75
C ALA A 58 1.74 -9.17 -4.79
N ILE A 59 1.47 -10.01 -5.79
CA ILE A 59 0.23 -10.78 -5.85
C ILE A 59 0.31 -11.99 -4.89
N ILE A 60 1.46 -12.67 -4.78
CA ILE A 60 1.65 -13.74 -3.79
C ILE A 60 1.61 -13.18 -2.36
N ALA A 61 2.30 -12.06 -2.10
CA ALA A 61 2.22 -11.35 -0.82
C ALA A 61 0.79 -10.83 -0.55
N GLY A 62 0.07 -10.36 -1.58
CA GLY A 62 -1.33 -9.95 -1.50
C GLY A 62 -2.28 -11.10 -1.16
N ILE A 63 -2.06 -12.31 -1.69
CA ILE A 63 -2.86 -13.50 -1.35
C ILE A 63 -2.51 -14.01 0.05
N ILE A 64 -1.25 -13.95 0.48
CA ILE A 64 -0.86 -14.26 1.87
C ILE A 64 -1.54 -13.28 2.84
N VAL A 65 -1.53 -11.99 2.54
CA VAL A 65 -2.25 -10.97 3.33
C VAL A 65 -3.77 -11.22 3.31
N ALA A 66 -4.34 -11.65 2.18
CA ALA A 66 -5.75 -12.02 2.08
C ALA A 66 -6.10 -13.29 2.88
N ILE A 67 -5.19 -14.27 2.99
CA ILE A 67 -5.33 -15.44 3.86
C ILE A 67 -5.37 -15.01 5.34
N PHE A 68 -4.56 -14.03 5.74
CA PHE A 68 -4.65 -13.40 7.07
C PHE A 68 -5.97 -12.63 7.30
N ILE A 69 -6.59 -12.07 6.25
CA ILE A 69 -7.92 -11.43 6.32
C ILE A 69 -9.05 -12.48 6.40
N ILE A 70 -8.85 -13.69 5.87
CA ILE A 70 -9.82 -14.79 6.04
C ILE A 70 -9.67 -15.45 7.42
N ALA A 71 -8.48 -15.45 8.03
CA ALA A 71 -8.30 -15.86 9.43
C ALA A 71 -9.06 -14.95 10.42
N SER A 72 -9.37 -13.71 10.00
CA SER A 72 -10.23 -12.78 10.71
C SER A 72 -11.70 -12.79 10.25
N CYS A 73 -12.07 -13.66 9.30
CA CYS A 73 -13.45 -13.90 8.89
C CYS A 73 -13.96 -15.26 9.40
N ASN A 74 -14.59 -15.19 10.58
CA ASN A 74 -15.68 -16.00 11.13
C ASN A 74 -15.41 -17.25 12.01
N SER A 75 -15.58 -16.99 13.31
CA SER A 75 -16.62 -17.56 14.18
C SER A 75 -16.70 -19.08 14.36
N ALA A 76 -15.90 -19.60 15.30
CA ALA A 76 -16.32 -20.66 16.20
C ALA A 76 -16.69 -20.06 17.57
N CYS A 77 -17.99 -20.07 17.84
CA CYS A 77 -18.76 -19.73 19.03
C CYS A 77 -18.04 -19.34 20.34
N SER A 78 -18.33 -18.09 20.77
CA SER A 78 -18.79 -17.73 22.11
C SER A 78 -18.24 -18.54 23.28
N GLN A 79 -17.19 -18.04 23.95
CA GLN A 79 -17.00 -18.00 25.42
C GLN A 79 -15.68 -17.31 25.84
N GLN A 80 -15.12 -16.44 24.98
CA GLN A 80 -13.95 -15.61 25.31
C GLN A 80 -14.16 -14.17 24.80
N ALA A 81 -15.31 -13.59 25.13
CA ALA A 81 -15.74 -12.28 24.61
C ALA A 81 -15.42 -11.09 25.53
N ASP A 82 -14.76 -11.30 26.66
CA ASP A 82 -14.52 -10.23 27.65
C ASP A 82 -13.09 -9.68 27.65
N SER A 83 -12.09 -10.36 27.05
CA SER A 83 -10.69 -9.93 27.11
C SER A 83 -10.17 -9.16 25.88
N THR A 84 -10.99 -8.93 24.85
CA THR A 84 -10.60 -8.19 23.63
C THR A 84 -11.44 -6.94 23.38
N LYS A 85 -12.35 -6.62 24.30
CA LYS A 85 -13.21 -5.44 24.22
C LYS A 85 -12.54 -4.27 24.92
N GLU A 86 -12.40 -3.16 24.22
CA GLU A 86 -11.75 -1.94 24.69
C GLU A 86 -12.79 -0.87 25.06
N ASP A 87 -12.39 0.07 25.92
CA ASP A 87 -13.17 1.29 26.15
C ASP A 87 -13.20 2.18 24.91
N TRP A 88 -14.22 3.04 24.81
CA TRP A 88 -14.27 4.05 23.76
C TRP A 88 -13.03 4.96 23.83
N PRO A 89 -12.35 5.23 22.70
CA PRO A 89 -11.13 6.02 22.72
C PRO A 89 -11.41 7.46 23.17
N THR A 90 -10.44 8.07 23.86
CA THR A 90 -10.55 9.44 24.42
C THR A 90 -9.54 10.41 23.81
N SER A 91 -8.92 10.01 22.71
CA SER A 91 -7.98 10.81 21.93
C SER A 91 -8.62 12.08 21.36
N PRO A 92 -7.82 13.06 20.89
CA PRO A 92 -8.35 14.23 20.22
C PRO A 92 -9.25 13.90 19.03
N LEU A 93 -8.90 12.89 18.21
CA LEU A 93 -9.73 12.45 17.09
C LEU A 93 -11.05 11.82 17.58
N ALA A 94 -10.99 10.94 18.57
CA ALA A 94 -12.20 10.28 19.08
C ALA A 94 -13.20 11.26 19.72
N LYS A 95 -12.72 12.40 20.24
CA LYS A 95 -13.58 13.48 20.75
C LYS A 95 -14.37 14.21 19.66
N MET A 96 -14.00 14.07 18.39
CA MET A 96 -14.69 14.71 17.27
C MET A 96 -16.02 14.03 16.93
N ILE A 97 -16.17 12.75 17.28
CA ILE A 97 -17.36 11.94 17.03
C ILE A 97 -18.14 11.68 18.33
N PRO A 98 -19.44 11.40 18.26
CA PRO A 98 -20.18 10.94 19.44
C PRO A 98 -19.63 9.58 19.91
N SER A 99 -19.65 9.35 21.22
CA SER A 99 -19.29 8.07 21.81
C SER A 99 -20.48 7.12 21.83
N MET A 100 -20.27 5.83 21.59
CA MET A 100 -21.29 4.83 21.88
C MET A 100 -21.17 4.34 23.34
N ASP A 101 -22.29 4.13 24.02
CA ASP A 101 -22.34 3.43 25.33
C ASP A 101 -22.16 1.91 25.15
N ARG A 102 -21.05 1.53 24.49
CA ARG A 102 -20.70 0.17 24.12
C ARG A 102 -19.19 0.02 24.10
N LYS A 103 -18.70 -1.17 24.42
CA LYS A 103 -17.28 -1.48 24.27
C LYS A 103 -16.91 -1.65 22.79
N CYS A 104 -15.71 -1.21 22.45
CA CYS A 104 -15.14 -1.37 21.12
C CYS A 104 -14.61 -2.81 20.96
N ALA A 105 -14.89 -3.44 19.83
CA ALA A 105 -14.29 -4.71 19.45
C ALA A 105 -12.85 -4.54 18.93
N SER A 106 -12.53 -3.37 18.39
CA SER A 106 -11.16 -2.98 18.01
C SER A 106 -11.10 -1.47 17.78
N VAL A 107 -9.96 -0.87 18.12
CA VAL A 107 -9.64 0.53 17.84
C VAL A 107 -8.27 0.59 17.17
N PHE A 108 -8.17 1.32 16.06
CA PHE A 108 -6.89 1.67 15.46
C PHE A 108 -6.85 3.18 15.26
N GLU A 109 -5.82 3.83 15.79
CA GLU A 109 -5.65 5.26 15.64
C GLU A 109 -4.22 5.57 15.23
N ASN A 110 -4.08 6.47 14.26
CA ASN A 110 -2.83 7.14 13.97
C ASN A 110 -3.07 8.66 14.02
N LYS A 111 -2.08 9.44 13.60
CA LYS A 111 -2.14 10.90 13.68
C LYS A 111 -3.33 11.50 12.93
N ASP A 112 -3.67 10.92 11.77
CA ASP A 112 -4.57 11.52 10.81
C ASP A 112 -5.83 10.67 10.57
N SER A 113 -5.94 9.47 11.18
CA SER A 113 -7.14 8.65 11.08
C SER A 113 -7.44 7.82 12.33
N LEU A 114 -8.73 7.56 12.53
CA LEU A 114 -9.29 6.74 13.59
C LEU A 114 -10.27 5.73 12.99
N TYR A 115 -10.08 4.46 13.34
CA TYR A 115 -10.98 3.36 13.05
C TYR A 115 -11.51 2.77 14.36
N ILE A 116 -12.82 2.59 14.44
CA ILE A 116 -13.49 1.91 15.56
C ILE A 116 -14.42 0.85 14.99
N ARG A 117 -14.38 -0.34 15.59
CA ARG A 117 -15.37 -1.40 15.33
C ARG A 117 -16.16 -1.68 16.59
N VAL A 118 -17.48 -1.73 16.49
CA VAL A 118 -18.39 -2.09 17.58
C VAL A 118 -19.27 -3.24 17.13
N ALA A 119 -19.22 -4.37 17.84
CA ALA A 119 -20.00 -5.57 17.51
C ALA A 119 -20.94 -6.01 18.65
N ASP A 120 -20.89 -5.35 19.82
CA ASP A 120 -21.70 -5.74 20.97
C ASP A 120 -23.15 -5.28 20.79
N LYS A 121 -24.06 -6.23 20.52
CA LYS A 121 -25.52 -6.00 20.38
C LYS A 121 -25.86 -4.85 19.42
N ILE A 122 -25.15 -4.78 18.31
CA ILE A 122 -25.43 -3.81 17.24
C ILE A 122 -26.53 -4.36 16.34
N ASN A 123 -27.42 -3.47 15.93
CA ASN A 123 -28.49 -3.72 14.97
C ASN A 123 -28.71 -2.45 14.16
N LYS A 124 -29.66 -2.51 13.21
CA LYS A 124 -30.02 -1.36 12.37
C LYS A 124 -30.40 -0.10 13.16
N GLU A 125 -31.14 -0.27 14.24
CA GLU A 125 -31.58 0.85 15.10
C GLU A 125 -30.39 1.53 15.78
N SER A 126 -29.40 0.74 16.23
CA SER A 126 -28.15 1.25 16.80
C SER A 126 -27.35 2.05 15.78
N PHE A 127 -27.30 1.59 14.52
CA PHE A 127 -26.67 2.31 13.42
C PHE A 127 -27.39 3.63 13.13
N ASN A 128 -28.71 3.61 12.94
CA ASN A 128 -29.49 4.80 12.65
C ASN A 128 -29.40 5.85 13.78
N ALA A 129 -29.40 5.39 15.04
CA ALA A 129 -29.21 6.25 16.20
C ALA A 129 -27.83 6.90 16.19
N TYR A 130 -26.76 6.12 15.97
CA TYR A 130 -25.41 6.66 15.91
C TYR A 130 -25.21 7.66 14.77
N VAL A 131 -25.74 7.36 13.58
CA VAL A 131 -25.75 8.30 12.44
C VAL A 131 -26.47 9.61 12.79
N SER A 132 -27.56 9.54 13.56
CA SER A 132 -28.28 10.74 14.01
C SER A 132 -27.43 11.58 14.96
N GLU A 133 -26.73 10.95 15.91
CA GLU A 133 -25.78 11.65 16.78
C GLU A 133 -24.61 12.27 16.00
N CYS A 134 -24.11 11.58 14.96
CA CYS A 134 -23.07 12.13 14.08
C CYS A 134 -23.54 13.38 13.35
N LYS A 135 -24.79 13.40 12.86
CA LYS A 135 -25.42 14.57 12.25
C LYS A 135 -25.53 15.72 13.25
N GLU A 136 -25.97 15.45 14.48
CA GLU A 136 -26.01 16.44 15.56
C GLU A 136 -24.61 16.99 15.92
N ARG A 137 -23.58 16.15 15.79
CA ARG A 137 -22.18 16.53 15.98
C ARG A 137 -21.61 17.39 14.84
N GLY A 138 -22.37 17.57 13.77
CA GLY A 138 -22.07 18.47 12.66
C GLY A 138 -21.63 17.79 11.37
N PHE A 139 -21.54 16.46 11.33
CA PHE A 139 -21.21 15.71 10.11
C PHE A 139 -22.39 15.71 9.14
N THR A 140 -22.51 16.78 8.36
CA THR A 140 -23.67 17.08 7.49
C THR A 140 -23.28 17.66 6.14
N VAL A 141 -21.99 17.98 5.94
CA VAL A 141 -21.48 18.55 4.69
C VAL A 141 -21.20 17.41 3.71
N ASP A 142 -21.63 17.57 2.45
CA ASP A 142 -21.50 16.58 1.37
C ASP A 142 -21.96 15.17 1.77
N ALA A 143 -23.00 15.09 2.61
CA ALA A 143 -23.47 13.84 3.16
C ALA A 143 -24.03 12.88 2.09
N THR A 144 -23.58 11.64 2.13
CA THR A 144 -24.15 10.51 1.40
C THR A 144 -24.65 9.47 2.40
N GLU A 145 -25.79 8.86 2.09
CA GLU A 145 -26.42 7.87 2.96
C GLU A 145 -27.09 6.81 2.10
N ASP A 146 -26.86 5.56 2.46
CA ASP A 146 -27.67 4.45 2.01
C ASP A 146 -28.21 3.67 3.21
N GLY A 147 -28.91 2.57 2.97
CA GLY A 147 -29.47 1.79 4.07
C GLY A 147 -28.42 1.40 5.11
N THR A 148 -27.19 1.10 4.72
CA THR A 148 -26.12 0.51 5.53
C THR A 148 -24.89 1.39 5.71
N SER A 149 -24.84 2.56 5.08
CA SER A 149 -23.69 3.46 5.15
C SER A 149 -24.10 4.91 5.30
N TYR A 150 -23.26 5.68 5.99
CA TYR A 150 -23.35 7.12 6.11
C TYR A 150 -21.96 7.71 6.00
N GLU A 151 -21.75 8.64 5.07
CA GLU A 151 -20.50 9.36 4.90
C GLU A 151 -20.78 10.85 4.86
N ALA A 152 -20.03 11.64 5.61
CA ALA A 152 -20.19 13.09 5.62
C ALA A 152 -18.96 13.78 6.20
N PHE A 153 -18.83 15.06 5.87
CA PHE A 153 -17.85 15.96 6.48
C PHE A 153 -18.48 16.81 7.58
N ASN A 154 -17.69 17.20 8.56
CA ASN A 154 -18.02 18.32 9.44
C ASN A 154 -17.48 19.65 8.86
N PRO A 155 -17.90 20.83 9.38
CA PRO A 155 -17.43 22.13 8.88
C PRO A 155 -15.92 22.38 9.01
N GLU A 156 -15.22 21.60 9.83
CA GLU A 156 -13.77 21.67 10.02
C GLU A 156 -13.00 20.78 9.03
N GLY A 157 -13.71 19.97 8.23
CA GLY A 157 -13.19 19.11 7.18
C GLY A 157 -12.84 17.70 7.61
N TYR A 158 -13.27 17.26 8.80
CA TYR A 158 -13.12 15.86 9.19
C TYR A 158 -14.12 15.02 8.42
N GLU A 159 -13.65 13.92 7.86
CA GLU A 159 -14.42 13.00 7.03
C GLU A 159 -14.82 11.80 7.88
N LEU A 160 -16.13 11.55 8.02
CA LEU A 160 -16.69 10.43 8.77
C LEU A 160 -17.30 9.44 7.79
N SER A 161 -16.98 8.15 7.95
CA SER A 161 -17.67 7.03 7.30
C SER A 161 -18.15 6.04 8.37
N VAL A 162 -19.47 5.84 8.46
CA VAL A 162 -20.09 4.84 9.33
C VAL A 162 -20.69 3.76 8.45
N ARG A 163 -20.33 2.50 8.67
CA ARG A 163 -20.89 1.35 7.93
C ARG A 163 -21.46 0.33 8.88
N TYR A 164 -22.61 -0.23 8.51
CA TYR A 164 -23.27 -1.29 9.25
C TYR A 164 -23.34 -2.56 8.42
N SER A 165 -22.92 -3.66 9.03
CA SER A 165 -23.03 -5.00 8.46
C SER A 165 -24.13 -5.79 9.17
N ASP A 166 -25.20 -6.08 8.43
CA ASP A 166 -26.29 -6.98 8.90
C ASP A 166 -25.77 -8.41 9.15
N PHE A 167 -24.72 -8.83 8.44
CA PHE A 167 -24.19 -10.18 8.54
C PHE A 167 -23.38 -10.42 9.82
N SER A 168 -22.49 -9.48 10.15
CA SER A 168 -21.64 -9.54 11.35
C SER A 168 -22.25 -8.82 12.56
N ASN A 169 -23.38 -8.12 12.38
CA ASN A 169 -24.01 -7.28 13.40
C ASN A 169 -22.98 -6.34 14.05
N GLU A 170 -22.30 -5.56 13.21
CA GLU A 170 -21.28 -4.62 13.67
C GLU A 170 -21.38 -3.29 12.92
N ILE A 171 -20.95 -2.23 13.60
CA ILE A 171 -20.71 -0.92 13.01
C ILE A 171 -19.20 -0.70 12.94
N THR A 172 -18.72 -0.23 11.80
CA THR A 172 -17.37 0.33 11.63
C THR A 172 -17.48 1.84 11.46
N ILE A 173 -16.57 2.56 12.11
CA ILE A 173 -16.53 4.02 12.13
C ILE A 173 -15.11 4.40 11.74
N ASP A 174 -15.00 5.08 10.61
CA ASP A 174 -13.79 5.67 10.09
C ASP A 174 -13.89 7.19 10.24
N LEU A 175 -12.86 7.82 10.80
CA LEU A 175 -12.74 9.27 10.90
C LEU A 175 -11.36 9.69 10.41
N ASP A 176 -11.32 10.45 9.33
CA ASP A 176 -10.09 11.03 8.80
C ASP A 176 -9.99 12.53 9.13
N ALA A 177 -8.77 12.96 9.46
CA ALA A 177 -8.44 14.34 9.69
C ALA A 177 -8.47 15.16 8.38
N PRO A 178 -8.73 16.48 8.47
CA PRO A 178 -8.83 17.33 7.28
C PRO A 178 -7.53 17.38 6.48
N LYS A 179 -7.62 17.05 5.19
CA LYS A 179 -6.47 16.98 4.27
C LYS A 179 -6.00 18.36 3.78
N THR A 180 -6.80 19.41 3.98
CA THR A 180 -6.62 20.74 3.37
C THR A 180 -6.56 21.91 4.38
N ASN A 181 -6.38 21.65 5.68
CA ASN A 181 -6.33 22.70 6.70
C ASN A 181 -4.99 23.47 6.79
N SER A 182 -4.01 23.10 5.97
CA SER A 182 -2.69 23.76 5.91
C SER A 182 -2.61 24.76 4.75
N LYS A 183 -1.66 25.69 4.84
CA LYS A 183 -1.33 26.60 3.73
C LYS A 183 -0.69 25.80 2.59
N LEU A 184 -1.26 25.89 1.40
CA LEU A 184 -0.70 25.30 0.19
C LEU A 184 0.44 26.16 -0.34
N ILE A 185 1.60 25.55 -0.56
CA ILE A 185 2.73 26.13 -1.29
C ILE A 185 2.93 25.23 -2.51
N TRP A 186 2.55 25.72 -3.69
CA TRP A 186 2.66 24.95 -4.91
C TRP A 186 4.13 24.76 -5.32
N PRO A 187 4.62 23.54 -5.59
CA PRO A 187 6.00 23.33 -5.96
C PRO A 187 6.36 24.01 -7.29
N THR A 188 7.57 24.56 -7.35
CA THR A 188 8.13 25.21 -8.55
C THR A 188 9.09 24.32 -9.33
N ALA A 189 9.18 23.03 -8.97
CA ALA A 189 10.02 22.03 -9.59
C ALA A 189 9.27 20.69 -9.69
N GLY A 190 9.83 19.73 -10.44
CA GLY A 190 9.24 18.39 -10.56
C GLY A 190 7.94 18.34 -11.35
N LEU A 191 7.16 17.28 -11.12
CA LEU A 191 5.93 16.99 -11.88
C LEU A 191 4.86 18.06 -11.73
N ALA A 192 4.78 18.75 -10.58
CA ALA A 192 3.82 19.82 -10.35
C ALA A 192 3.95 21.00 -11.34
N THR A 193 5.12 21.18 -11.97
CA THR A 193 5.33 22.21 -13.00
C THR A 193 4.72 21.87 -14.36
N LYS A 194 4.33 20.60 -14.57
CA LYS A 194 3.70 20.12 -15.81
C LYS A 194 2.20 20.39 -15.87
N ILE A 195 1.59 20.75 -14.74
CA ILE A 195 0.17 21.11 -14.62
C ILE A 195 0.01 22.57 -14.17
N PRO A 196 -1.14 23.22 -14.41
CA PRO A 196 -1.38 24.58 -13.95
C PRO A 196 -1.30 24.68 -12.42
N ASN A 197 -0.83 25.82 -11.88
CA ASN A 197 -1.03 26.11 -10.47
C ASN A 197 -2.55 26.31 -10.22
N PRO A 198 -3.16 25.64 -9.23
CA PRO A 198 -4.59 25.78 -8.94
C PRO A 198 -4.98 27.14 -8.34
N GLU A 199 -4.01 27.97 -7.92
CA GLU A 199 -4.23 29.32 -7.35
C GLU A 199 -5.06 29.32 -6.06
N LYS A 200 -5.03 28.21 -5.31
CA LYS A 200 -5.72 28.07 -4.02
C LYS A 200 -4.76 28.21 -2.85
N ALA A 201 -5.26 28.72 -1.73
CA ALA A 201 -4.44 29.02 -0.55
C ALA A 201 -4.30 27.84 0.41
N LYS A 202 -5.23 26.88 0.34
CA LYS A 202 -5.35 25.75 1.26
C LYS A 202 -5.09 24.40 0.59
N GLY A 203 -4.41 23.52 1.30
CA GLY A 203 -4.04 22.20 0.77
C GLY A 203 -2.84 21.59 1.47
N SER A 204 -2.39 20.46 0.92
CA SER A 204 -1.21 19.74 1.38
C SER A 204 -0.53 19.02 0.21
N ILE A 205 0.78 18.84 0.32
CA ILE A 205 1.57 18.01 -0.59
C ILE A 205 1.96 16.75 0.16
N ALA A 206 1.49 15.58 -0.29
CA ALA A 206 1.77 14.29 0.34
C ALA A 206 3.04 13.66 -0.22
N VAL A 207 3.28 13.80 -1.53
CA VAL A 207 4.46 13.28 -2.22
C VAL A 207 4.93 14.32 -3.23
N ASP A 208 6.23 14.64 -3.23
CA ASP A 208 6.89 15.44 -4.26
C ASP A 208 8.25 14.83 -4.57
N SER A 209 8.33 14.15 -5.71
CA SER A 209 9.52 13.45 -6.18
C SER A 209 9.62 13.55 -7.71
N SER A 210 10.74 13.08 -8.28
CA SER A 210 10.91 13.06 -9.73
C SER A 210 9.96 12.11 -10.45
N SER A 211 9.46 11.06 -9.78
CA SER A 211 8.62 10.02 -10.40
C SER A 211 7.16 10.04 -9.95
N GLN A 212 6.84 10.74 -8.86
CA GLN A 212 5.50 10.81 -8.30
C GLN A 212 5.25 12.17 -7.65
N PHE A 213 4.05 12.70 -7.88
CA PHE A 213 3.55 13.88 -7.18
C PHE A 213 2.11 13.65 -6.72
N THR A 214 1.83 13.96 -5.45
CA THR A 214 0.51 13.82 -4.85
C THR A 214 0.18 15.04 -4.01
N ALA A 215 -0.98 15.65 -4.25
CA ALA A 215 -1.44 16.83 -3.54
C ALA A 215 -2.95 16.80 -3.26
N TYR A 216 -3.35 17.50 -2.21
CA TYR A 216 -4.75 17.83 -1.91
C TYR A 216 -4.88 19.34 -1.96
N VAL A 217 -5.85 19.84 -2.74
CA VAL A 217 -6.11 21.26 -2.94
C VAL A 217 -7.49 21.57 -2.41
N GLY A 218 -7.57 22.38 -1.36
CA GLY A 218 -8.84 22.85 -0.79
C GLY A 218 -9.36 24.08 -1.50
N GLU A 219 -10.53 24.56 -1.08
CA GLU A 219 -11.21 25.70 -1.72
C GLU A 219 -11.49 25.47 -3.22
N MET A 220 -11.61 24.20 -3.60
CA MET A 220 -11.91 23.73 -4.94
C MET A 220 -13.34 23.22 -4.96
N ASP A 221 -14.32 24.11 -5.16
CA ASP A 221 -15.69 23.65 -5.39
C ASP A 221 -15.79 22.83 -6.69
N LYS A 222 -16.96 22.24 -6.94
CA LYS A 222 -17.13 21.39 -8.12
C LYS A 222 -16.89 22.11 -9.45
N ALA A 223 -17.24 23.40 -9.54
CA ALA A 223 -17.04 24.19 -10.75
C ALA A 223 -15.55 24.55 -10.94
N ASP A 224 -14.85 24.88 -9.85
CA ASP A 224 -13.40 25.08 -9.84
C ASP A 224 -12.67 23.81 -10.28
N TYR A 225 -13.08 22.64 -9.77
CA TYR A 225 -12.54 21.35 -10.18
C TYR A 225 -12.72 21.12 -11.69
N ASP A 226 -13.92 21.32 -12.22
CA ASP A 226 -14.20 21.13 -13.65
C ASP A 226 -13.39 22.10 -14.52
N ALA A 227 -13.25 23.35 -14.07
CA ALA A 227 -12.40 24.35 -14.73
C ALA A 227 -10.92 23.96 -14.68
N TYR A 228 -10.44 23.40 -13.57
CA TYR A 228 -9.06 22.94 -13.45
C TYR A 228 -8.76 21.73 -14.33
N VAL A 229 -9.69 20.78 -14.42
CA VAL A 229 -9.62 19.66 -15.39
C VAL A 229 -9.47 20.20 -16.81
N ALA A 230 -10.26 21.20 -17.21
CA ALA A 230 -10.14 21.82 -18.53
C ALA A 230 -8.75 22.45 -18.76
N LYS A 231 -8.22 23.19 -17.77
CA LYS A 231 -6.86 23.75 -17.86
C LYS A 231 -5.78 22.67 -17.98
N CYS A 232 -5.94 21.51 -17.33
CA CYS A 232 -5.01 20.38 -17.46
C CYS A 232 -5.06 19.75 -18.87
N ILE A 233 -6.25 19.63 -19.45
CA ILE A 233 -6.43 19.21 -20.85
C ILE A 233 -5.73 20.21 -21.79
N GLU A 234 -5.93 21.52 -21.60
CA GLU A 234 -5.24 22.56 -22.38
C GLU A 234 -3.71 22.54 -22.20
N LYS A 235 -3.21 22.05 -21.06
CA LYS A 235 -1.78 21.80 -20.81
C LYS A 235 -1.25 20.53 -21.48
N GLY A 236 -2.09 19.80 -22.20
CA GLY A 236 -1.70 18.64 -23.00
C GLY A 236 -1.88 17.31 -22.30
N PHE A 237 -2.65 17.24 -21.20
CA PHE A 237 -3.12 15.97 -20.64
C PHE A 237 -4.44 15.57 -21.32
N ASP A 238 -4.37 15.17 -22.58
CA ASP A 238 -5.53 14.90 -23.45
C ASP A 238 -5.50 13.49 -24.09
N ALA A 239 -4.45 12.71 -23.85
CA ALA A 239 -4.29 11.37 -24.38
C ALA A 239 -4.75 10.28 -23.39
N ASP A 240 -5.27 9.16 -23.90
CA ASP A 240 -5.64 7.97 -23.10
C ASP A 240 -6.50 8.32 -21.87
N TYR A 241 -7.49 9.20 -22.07
CA TYR A 241 -8.23 9.78 -20.96
C TYR A 241 -9.46 8.95 -20.57
N SER A 242 -9.78 9.02 -19.28
CA SER A 242 -11.04 8.56 -18.69
C SER A 242 -11.61 9.69 -17.85
N LYS A 243 -12.91 9.92 -17.94
CA LYS A 243 -13.59 10.98 -17.20
C LYS A 243 -14.97 10.51 -16.74
N ASN A 244 -15.29 10.77 -15.48
CA ASN A 244 -16.63 10.71 -14.95
C ASN A 244 -16.92 12.00 -14.14
N GLU A 245 -17.99 12.01 -13.35
CA GLU A 245 -18.41 13.20 -12.61
C GLU A 245 -17.38 13.68 -11.58
N LYS A 246 -16.70 12.74 -10.90
CA LYS A 246 -15.77 13.03 -9.81
C LYS A 246 -14.31 12.78 -10.18
N SER A 247 -14.00 12.10 -11.27
CA SER A 247 -12.62 11.81 -11.64
C SER A 247 -12.29 12.07 -13.10
N PHE A 248 -11.03 12.43 -13.31
CA PHE A 248 -10.39 12.60 -14.60
C PHE A 248 -9.01 11.98 -14.53
N SER A 249 -8.66 11.17 -15.52
CA SER A 249 -7.29 10.68 -15.72
C SER A 249 -6.90 10.83 -17.18
N ALA A 250 -5.66 11.21 -17.44
CA ALA A 250 -5.13 11.32 -18.79
C ALA A 250 -3.60 11.24 -18.78
N LYS A 251 -3.02 11.11 -19.96
CA LYS A 251 -1.58 11.21 -20.20
C LYS A 251 -1.26 12.44 -21.02
N ASN A 252 -0.04 12.95 -20.87
CA ASN A 252 0.50 13.93 -21.78
C ASN A 252 1.32 13.29 -22.91
N ALA A 253 1.78 14.12 -23.86
CA ALA A 253 2.60 13.68 -25.00
C ALA A 253 3.94 13.05 -24.59
N GLN A 254 4.45 13.32 -23.38
CA GLN A 254 5.64 12.67 -22.85
C GLN A 254 5.35 11.32 -22.19
N GLY A 255 4.08 10.97 -21.99
CA GLY A 255 3.64 9.74 -21.33
C GLY A 255 3.46 9.86 -19.82
N ASP A 256 3.61 11.06 -19.24
CA ASP A 256 3.33 11.27 -17.82
C ASP A 256 1.82 11.11 -17.60
N SER A 257 1.44 10.41 -16.52
CA SER A 257 0.03 10.26 -16.16
C SER A 257 -0.40 11.28 -15.11
N LEU A 258 -1.63 11.75 -15.26
CA LEU A 258 -2.33 12.61 -14.32
C LEU A 258 -3.65 11.94 -13.93
N HIS A 259 -3.97 11.98 -12.65
CA HIS A 259 -5.26 11.65 -12.09
C HIS A 259 -5.72 12.78 -11.18
N LEU A 260 -6.95 13.23 -11.38
CA LEU A 260 -7.64 14.26 -10.63
C LEU A 260 -8.94 13.67 -10.07
N GLU A 261 -9.21 13.85 -8.78
CA GLU A 261 -10.43 13.37 -8.14
C GLU A 261 -11.04 14.45 -7.25
N TYR A 262 -12.35 14.65 -7.34
CA TYR A 262 -13.12 15.50 -6.44
C TYR A 262 -13.62 14.67 -5.26
N GLN A 263 -13.07 14.91 -4.07
CA GLN A 263 -13.28 14.09 -2.87
C GLN A 263 -14.38 14.63 -1.94
N GLY A 264 -15.12 15.65 -2.36
CA GLY A 264 -16.04 16.36 -1.47
C GLY A 264 -15.31 17.40 -0.60
N PHE A 265 -16.07 18.13 0.22
CA PHE A 265 -15.58 19.22 1.06
C PHE A 265 -14.71 20.24 0.29
N ASN A 266 -15.12 20.54 -0.95
CA ASN A 266 -14.36 21.40 -1.87
C ASN A 266 -12.87 21.02 -1.99
N THR A 267 -12.58 19.71 -2.03
CA THR A 267 -11.22 19.17 -2.08
C THR A 267 -10.97 18.44 -3.39
N MET A 268 -9.93 18.85 -4.10
CA MET A 268 -9.39 18.15 -5.25
C MET A 268 -8.13 17.39 -4.87
N TYR A 269 -8.12 16.10 -5.13
CA TYR A 269 -6.95 15.24 -5.11
C TYR A 269 -6.24 15.25 -6.47
N ILE A 270 -4.92 15.34 -6.44
CA ILE A 270 -4.04 15.28 -7.61
C ILE A 270 -3.05 14.15 -7.38
N SER A 271 -2.92 13.26 -8.36
CA SER A 271 -1.85 12.26 -8.43
C SER A 271 -1.22 12.27 -9.81
N MET A 272 0.11 12.28 -9.86
CA MET A 272 0.87 12.22 -11.10
C MET A 272 1.98 11.19 -11.00
N TYR A 273 2.26 10.52 -12.11
CA TYR A 273 3.44 9.70 -12.28
C TYR A 273 4.19 10.10 -13.55
N ALA A 274 5.52 10.15 -13.45
CA ALA A 274 6.36 10.37 -14.61
C ALA A 274 6.23 9.21 -15.61
N ALA A 275 6.33 9.52 -16.89
CA ALA A 275 6.53 8.52 -17.93
C ALA A 275 7.76 7.67 -17.59
N LYS A 276 7.69 6.37 -17.91
CA LYS A 276 8.89 5.54 -17.88
C LYS A 276 9.65 5.78 -19.19
N ASP A 277 10.97 5.97 -19.12
CA ASP A 277 11.83 6.11 -20.30
C ASP A 277 11.77 4.82 -21.16
N GLU A 278 10.99 4.86 -22.24
CA GLU A 278 10.85 3.78 -23.22
C GLU A 278 11.80 4.03 -24.41
N SER A 279 13.08 3.69 -24.27
CA SER A 279 13.78 3.12 -25.43
C SER A 279 13.19 1.73 -25.62
N SER A 280 12.35 1.62 -26.67
CA SER A 280 11.59 0.44 -27.11
C SER A 280 10.57 -0.06 -26.10
N SER A 281 9.32 0.41 -26.17
CA SER A 281 8.24 -0.42 -26.72
C SER A 281 7.05 0.42 -27.23
N SER A 282 6.84 0.39 -28.55
CA SER A 282 5.55 0.76 -29.14
C SER A 282 4.49 -0.29 -28.81
N SER A 283 3.34 0.21 -28.39
CA SER A 283 2.16 -0.49 -27.86
C SER A 283 1.47 -1.48 -28.80
N GLY A 284 0.66 -2.35 -28.20
CA GLY A 284 -0.44 -3.02 -28.91
C GLY A 284 -1.23 -4.00 -28.05
N SER A 285 -2.28 -3.52 -27.36
CA SER A 285 -3.39 -4.37 -26.91
C SER A 285 -4.57 -4.16 -27.84
N SER A 286 -4.99 -5.17 -28.60
CA SER A 286 -6.42 -5.51 -28.80
C SER A 286 -6.60 -6.86 -29.50
N SER A 287 -7.72 -7.48 -29.16
CA SER A 287 -8.08 -8.88 -29.31
C SER A 287 -8.59 -9.29 -30.71
N SER A 288 -8.53 -10.61 -30.96
CA SER A 288 -9.36 -11.46 -31.84
C SER A 288 -8.82 -11.98 -33.20
N SER A 289 -8.67 -13.33 -33.20
CA SER A 289 -8.79 -14.33 -34.28
C SER A 289 -7.82 -14.39 -35.47
N SER A 290 -7.10 -15.51 -35.46
CA SER A 290 -6.76 -16.43 -36.57
C SER A 290 -5.49 -16.23 -37.40
N ALA A 291 -4.68 -17.30 -37.32
CA ALA A 291 -3.70 -17.85 -38.27
C ALA A 291 -2.31 -17.20 -38.36
N SER A 292 -1.35 -17.93 -37.78
CA SER A 292 -0.02 -18.30 -38.29
C SER A 292 0.86 -17.18 -38.90
N SER A 293 2.10 -16.95 -38.50
CA SER A 293 3.18 -17.92 -38.26
C SER A 293 4.40 -17.19 -37.69
N SER A 294 5.12 -17.85 -36.76
CA SER A 294 6.60 -17.91 -36.57
C SER A 294 7.43 -16.60 -36.63
N SER A 295 8.36 -16.26 -35.72
CA SER A 295 9.14 -16.93 -34.67
C SER A 295 10.15 -15.85 -34.17
N SER A 296 10.64 -15.78 -32.93
CA SER A 296 11.32 -16.83 -32.17
C SER A 296 11.31 -16.54 -30.67
N SER A 297 10.86 -17.56 -29.96
CA SER A 297 10.69 -17.72 -28.51
C SER A 297 11.92 -18.35 -27.86
N ASN A 298 12.18 -18.01 -26.60
CA ASN A 298 12.81 -18.96 -25.68
C ASN A 298 11.69 -19.85 -25.11
N SER A 299 11.37 -20.92 -25.84
CA SER A 299 10.24 -21.82 -25.54
C SER A 299 10.68 -23.02 -24.71
N SER A 300 10.58 -22.93 -23.40
CA SER A 300 10.44 -24.08 -22.51
C SER A 300 8.94 -24.40 -22.36
N THR A 301 8.56 -25.67 -22.58
CA THR A 301 7.15 -26.12 -22.50
C THR A 301 6.70 -26.45 -21.07
N SER A 302 7.64 -26.43 -20.12
CA SER A 302 7.45 -26.77 -18.72
C SER A 302 7.98 -25.64 -17.85
N PRO A 303 7.35 -25.34 -16.70
CA PRO A 303 7.91 -24.41 -15.73
C PRO A 303 9.30 -24.88 -15.29
N SER A 304 10.15 -23.93 -14.93
CA SER A 304 11.43 -24.18 -14.29
C SER A 304 11.23 -24.92 -12.97
N ALA A 305 12.17 -25.81 -12.64
CA ALA A 305 12.06 -26.66 -11.46
C ALA A 305 12.00 -25.84 -10.17
N ASP A 306 12.78 -24.78 -10.08
CA ASP A 306 12.87 -23.92 -8.89
C ASP A 306 11.59 -23.10 -8.70
N PHE A 307 11.08 -22.46 -9.75
CA PHE A 307 9.81 -21.72 -9.67
C PHE A 307 8.65 -22.66 -9.34
N LYS A 308 8.59 -23.82 -10.00
CA LYS A 308 7.56 -24.83 -9.74
C LYS A 308 7.60 -25.27 -8.27
N LYS A 309 8.79 -25.52 -7.71
CA LYS A 309 8.97 -25.90 -6.32
C LYS A 309 8.45 -24.81 -5.38
N THR A 310 8.81 -23.55 -5.59
CA THR A 310 8.33 -22.45 -4.75
C THR A 310 6.81 -22.30 -4.80
N MET A 311 6.20 -22.46 -5.98
CA MET A 311 4.74 -22.43 -6.09
C MET A 311 4.05 -23.65 -5.44
N ASP A 312 4.66 -24.83 -5.53
CA ASP A 312 4.17 -26.03 -4.83
C ASP A 312 4.24 -25.87 -3.31
N ASP A 313 5.31 -25.26 -2.81
CA ASP A 313 5.49 -25.00 -1.38
C ASP A 313 4.53 -23.90 -0.89
N TYR A 314 4.20 -22.92 -1.74
CA TYR A 314 3.10 -21.98 -1.51
C TYR A 314 1.74 -22.69 -1.40
N GLU A 315 1.39 -23.59 -2.33
CA GLU A 315 0.13 -24.35 -2.25
C GLU A 315 0.06 -25.22 -0.97
N LYS A 316 1.17 -25.86 -0.59
CA LYS A 316 1.26 -26.63 0.67
C LYS A 316 1.11 -25.76 1.92
N PHE A 317 1.66 -24.55 1.91
CA PHE A 317 1.47 -23.60 3.00
C PHE A 317 -0.01 -23.21 3.17
N VAL A 318 -0.75 -23.06 2.05
CA VAL A 318 -2.21 -22.85 2.13
C VAL A 318 -2.92 -24.09 2.68
N ASP A 319 -2.51 -25.29 2.29
CA ASP A 319 -3.08 -26.53 2.85
C ASP A 319 -2.82 -26.65 4.36
N SER A 320 -1.62 -26.27 4.83
CA SER A 320 -1.30 -26.27 6.27
C SER A 320 -2.09 -25.19 7.02
N TYR A 321 -2.32 -24.04 6.42
CA TYR A 321 -3.21 -23.00 6.94
C TYR A 321 -4.64 -23.51 7.09
N ILE A 322 -5.23 -24.11 6.05
CA ILE A 322 -6.59 -24.67 6.11
C ILE A 322 -6.69 -25.73 7.21
N ALA A 323 -5.70 -26.63 7.30
CA ALA A 323 -5.67 -27.66 8.34
C ALA A 323 -5.54 -27.07 9.75
N PHE A 324 -4.69 -26.05 9.91
CA PHE A 324 -4.54 -25.31 11.16
C PHE A 324 -5.86 -24.63 11.56
N MET A 325 -6.53 -23.94 10.65
CA MET A 325 -7.80 -23.27 10.91
C MET A 325 -8.91 -24.25 11.30
N LYS A 326 -9.00 -25.41 10.64
CA LYS A 326 -9.94 -26.48 11.03
C LYS A 326 -9.65 -26.99 12.45
N LYS A 327 -8.37 -27.23 12.78
CA LYS A 327 -7.94 -27.67 14.10
C LYS A 327 -8.19 -26.60 15.17
N TYR A 328 -7.93 -25.34 14.84
CA TYR A 328 -8.15 -24.18 15.69
C TYR A 328 -9.64 -24.01 16.02
N ASN A 329 -10.51 -24.05 15.01
CA ASN A 329 -11.96 -23.92 15.17
C ASN A 329 -12.60 -25.10 15.91
N SER A 330 -11.99 -26.29 15.83
CA SER A 330 -12.49 -27.51 16.50
C SER A 330 -11.92 -27.71 17.92
N SER A 331 -10.89 -26.96 18.31
CA SER A 331 -10.20 -27.15 19.60
C SER A 331 -10.76 -26.26 20.70
N SER A 332 -11.15 -26.86 21.83
CA SER A 332 -11.55 -26.12 23.03
C SER A 332 -10.37 -25.60 23.87
N ASN A 333 -9.12 -25.84 23.44
CA ASN A 333 -7.91 -25.41 24.15
C ASN A 333 -6.89 -24.85 23.16
N GLN A 334 -7.03 -23.57 22.85
CA GLN A 334 -6.18 -22.85 21.89
C GLN A 334 -4.74 -22.66 22.39
N ALA A 335 -4.51 -22.67 23.71
CA ALA A 335 -3.16 -22.58 24.28
C ALA A 335 -2.28 -23.80 23.90
N SER A 336 -2.89 -24.95 23.61
CA SER A 336 -2.17 -26.14 23.14
C SER A 336 -1.69 -26.03 21.68
N LEU A 337 -2.10 -24.99 20.94
CA LEU A 337 -1.76 -24.74 19.54
C LEU A 337 -0.60 -23.76 19.36
N ALA A 338 -0.01 -23.24 20.45
CA ALA A 338 1.08 -22.27 20.38
C ALA A 338 2.31 -22.79 19.60
N ALA A 339 2.62 -24.08 19.72
CA ALA A 339 3.69 -24.72 18.96
C ALA A 339 3.35 -24.85 17.46
N ASP A 340 2.10 -25.15 17.13
CA ASP A 340 1.63 -25.22 15.74
C ASP A 340 1.64 -23.82 15.09
N TYR A 341 1.28 -22.78 15.84
CA TYR A 341 1.35 -21.39 15.39
C TYR A 341 2.80 -20.92 15.20
N ALA A 342 3.70 -21.23 16.15
CA ALA A 342 5.12 -20.89 16.00
C ALA A 342 5.75 -21.57 14.77
N LYS A 343 5.38 -22.84 14.51
CA LYS A 343 5.77 -23.55 13.29
C LYS A 343 5.22 -22.86 12.04
N TYR A 344 3.95 -22.48 12.03
CA TYR A 344 3.34 -21.75 10.92
C TYR A 344 4.05 -20.42 10.59
N ILE A 345 4.44 -19.65 11.62
CA ILE A 345 5.21 -18.41 11.44
C ILE A 345 6.60 -18.69 10.85
N SER A 346 7.24 -19.79 11.24
CA SER A 346 8.53 -20.21 10.65
C SER A 346 8.36 -20.61 9.18
N ASP A 347 7.38 -21.46 8.88
CA ASP A 347 7.09 -21.91 7.51
C ASP A 347 6.73 -20.72 6.59
N TYR A 348 6.08 -19.68 7.13
CA TYR A 348 5.83 -18.42 6.43
C TYR A 348 7.12 -17.65 6.12
N ALA A 349 8.02 -17.49 7.10
CA ALA A 349 9.26 -16.76 6.92
C ALA A 349 10.14 -17.42 5.84
N ASP A 350 10.20 -18.75 5.84
CA ASP A 350 10.94 -19.52 4.85
C ASP A 350 10.34 -19.37 3.44
N LEU A 351 9.01 -19.48 3.33
CA LEU A 351 8.32 -19.29 2.05
C LEU A 351 8.47 -17.86 1.51
N ALA A 352 8.39 -16.85 2.38
CA ALA A 352 8.57 -15.45 1.99
C ALA A 352 9.98 -15.18 1.45
N ALA A 353 11.01 -15.79 2.06
CA ALA A 353 12.38 -15.72 1.57
C ALA A 353 12.54 -16.40 0.20
N ASP A 354 11.92 -17.58 0.01
CA ASP A 354 11.95 -18.30 -1.27
C ASP A 354 11.23 -17.53 -2.39
N ILE A 355 10.15 -16.80 -2.06
CA ILE A 355 9.44 -15.94 -3.01
C ILE A 355 10.27 -14.70 -3.36
N GLU A 356 10.91 -14.05 -2.37
CA GLU A 356 11.77 -12.88 -2.63
C GLU A 356 12.98 -13.24 -3.51
N ALA A 357 13.44 -14.49 -3.44
CA ALA A 357 14.55 -14.99 -4.25
C ALA A 357 14.18 -15.22 -5.73
N ILE A 358 12.89 -15.17 -6.12
CA ILE A 358 12.46 -15.37 -7.51
C ILE A 358 12.89 -14.17 -8.37
N ASP A 359 13.66 -14.44 -9.41
CA ASP A 359 13.96 -13.47 -10.47
C ASP A 359 12.79 -13.42 -11.46
N GLU A 360 11.86 -12.48 -11.25
CA GLU A 360 10.65 -12.30 -12.06
C GLU A 360 10.96 -12.12 -13.56
N ASP A 361 12.09 -11.49 -13.90
CA ASP A 361 12.51 -11.23 -15.28
C ASP A 361 13.02 -12.50 -16.00
N SER A 362 13.26 -13.57 -15.24
CA SER A 362 13.70 -14.88 -15.74
C SER A 362 12.55 -15.86 -16.00
N LEU A 363 11.31 -15.48 -15.63
CA LEU A 363 10.16 -16.38 -15.71
C LEU A 363 9.72 -16.61 -17.16
N SER A 364 9.57 -17.89 -17.51
CA SER A 364 9.06 -18.28 -18.82
C SER A 364 7.54 -18.19 -18.89
N ALA A 365 6.99 -18.26 -20.11
CA ALA A 365 5.55 -18.38 -20.30
C ALA A 365 4.94 -19.62 -19.60
N ALA A 366 5.72 -20.70 -19.45
CA ALA A 366 5.31 -21.89 -18.72
C ALA A 366 5.29 -21.68 -17.21
N ASP A 367 6.21 -20.86 -16.66
CA ASP A 367 6.20 -20.45 -15.25
C ASP A 367 4.97 -19.59 -14.94
N LEU A 368 4.68 -18.57 -15.76
CA LEU A 368 3.52 -17.71 -15.58
C LEU A 368 2.18 -18.47 -15.71
N LYS A 369 2.13 -19.47 -16.60
CA LYS A 369 0.99 -20.38 -16.68
C LYS A 369 0.86 -21.22 -15.41
N TYR A 370 1.96 -21.79 -14.92
CA TYR A 370 1.95 -22.60 -13.70
C TYR A 370 1.51 -21.80 -12.47
N TYR A 371 1.94 -20.55 -12.39
CA TYR A 371 1.48 -19.60 -11.38
C TYR A 371 -0.04 -19.43 -11.40
N THR A 372 -0.61 -19.17 -12.58
CA THR A 372 -2.06 -18.99 -12.76
C THR A 372 -2.85 -20.24 -12.34
N ASP A 373 -2.34 -21.43 -12.69
CA ASP A 373 -2.93 -22.72 -12.31
C ASP A 373 -2.91 -22.93 -10.79
N ILE A 374 -1.78 -22.65 -10.13
CA ILE A 374 -1.61 -22.72 -8.67
C ILE A 374 -2.55 -21.76 -7.96
N THR A 375 -2.59 -20.49 -8.37
CA THR A 375 -3.48 -19.48 -7.77
C THR A 375 -4.94 -19.91 -7.86
N THR A 376 -5.37 -20.45 -9.00
CA THR A 376 -6.74 -20.94 -9.19
C THR A 376 -7.07 -22.10 -8.23
N ARG A 377 -6.14 -23.05 -8.07
CA ARG A 377 -6.32 -24.19 -7.14
C ARG A 377 -6.35 -23.75 -5.68
N VAL A 378 -5.46 -22.84 -5.29
CA VAL A 378 -5.42 -22.24 -3.95
C VAL A 378 -6.73 -21.49 -3.64
N SER A 379 -7.21 -20.65 -4.56
CA SER A 379 -8.49 -19.96 -4.39
C SER A 379 -9.64 -20.95 -4.22
N LYS A 380 -9.67 -22.02 -5.01
CA LYS A 380 -10.69 -23.08 -4.87
C LYS A 380 -10.61 -23.77 -3.50
N LYS A 381 -9.42 -24.15 -3.03
CA LYS A 381 -9.22 -24.77 -1.70
C LYS A 381 -9.72 -23.88 -0.58
N LEU A 382 -9.46 -22.58 -0.65
CA LEU A 382 -9.92 -21.61 0.36
C LEU A 382 -11.45 -21.43 0.32
N ILE A 383 -12.05 -21.36 -0.87
CA ILE A 383 -13.51 -21.31 -1.03
C ILE A 383 -14.15 -22.58 -0.46
N ASP A 384 -13.67 -23.76 -0.86
CA ASP A 384 -14.21 -25.03 -0.39
C ASP A 384 -14.09 -25.14 1.14
N ALA A 385 -12.97 -24.70 1.73
CA ALA A 385 -12.77 -24.68 3.18
C ALA A 385 -13.63 -23.65 3.94
N SER A 386 -14.14 -22.61 3.27
CA SER A 386 -15.05 -21.62 3.87
C SER A 386 -16.52 -22.07 3.90
N LEU A 387 -16.85 -23.13 3.17
CA LEU A 387 -18.18 -23.71 3.07
C LEU A 387 -18.37 -24.94 3.99
N GLU A 388 -17.28 -25.44 4.56
CA GLU A 388 -17.24 -26.50 5.60
C GLU A 388 -17.24 -25.88 7.00
#